data_AF-A0A1H9CE31-F1
#
_entry.id   AF-A0A1H9CE31-F1
#
_cell.length_a   1.000
_cell.length_b   1.000
_cell.length_c   1.000
_cell.angle_alpha   90.00
_cell.angle_beta   90.00
_cell.angle_gamma   90.00
#
_symmetry.space_group_name_H-M   'P 1'
#
loop_
_entity.id
_entity.type
_entity.pdbx_description
1 polymer ?
#
loop_
_entity_poly.entity_id
_entity_poly.type
_entity_poly.pdbx_seq_one_letter_code
_entity_poly.pdbx_strand_id
1 'polypeptide(L)'
;MTDMRRHSWLAELKIEGLFHGKPQRFLEWRSVIADIVGAPVHYVSVQHPFDIPTTIPAPPLTLEFIEARVTDQAWLAQMPPGFRHGIWDETPEEPLWILLLASLPGATFYARHAAAISQRLDEIDEMVHHVGKGWVTERHEIIRQSFAEQARTGRDMTMSGGYEPTGWWTPKLP
;
A
#
# COMPACT_ATOMS: atom_id res chain seq x y z
N MET A 1 -21.01 -33.30 -11.80
CA MET A 1 -19.80 -32.74 -12.44
C MET A 1 -19.81 -31.25 -12.22
N THR A 2 -18.74 -30.69 -11.67
CA THR A 2 -18.62 -29.26 -11.36
C THR A 2 -17.21 -28.86 -11.78
N ASP A 3 -17.06 -27.92 -12.73
CA ASP A 3 -15.77 -27.75 -13.43
C ASP A 3 -14.71 -27.10 -12.51
N MET A 4 -13.63 -27.83 -12.25
CA MET A 4 -12.51 -27.38 -11.41
C MET A 4 -11.54 -26.50 -12.22
N ARG A 5 -12.06 -25.43 -12.83
CA ARG A 5 -11.27 -24.44 -13.60
C ARG A 5 -11.43 -23.01 -13.08
N ARG A 6 -11.49 -22.85 -11.76
CA ARG A 6 -11.04 -21.60 -11.13
C ARG A 6 -9.54 -21.52 -11.31
N HIS A 7 -9.03 -20.53 -12.05
CA HIS A 7 -7.60 -20.33 -12.20
C HIS A 7 -6.98 -20.01 -10.83
N SER A 8 -6.23 -20.95 -10.27
CA SER A 8 -5.54 -20.91 -8.97
C SER A 8 -4.36 -19.90 -8.90
N TRP A 9 -4.42 -18.87 -9.72
CA TRP A 9 -3.39 -17.87 -9.99
C TRP A 9 -3.94 -16.44 -9.76
N LEU A 10 -5.23 -16.31 -9.42
CA LEU A 10 -5.99 -15.06 -9.22
C LEU A 10 -6.82 -15.12 -7.91
N ALA A 11 -6.18 -15.51 -6.81
CA ALA A 11 -6.75 -15.43 -5.46
C ALA A 11 -6.33 -14.14 -4.71
N GLU A 12 -5.82 -13.15 -5.45
CA GLU A 12 -5.22 -11.92 -4.96
C GLU A 12 -6.07 -10.72 -5.42
N LEU A 13 -6.31 -9.75 -4.51
CA LEU A 13 -7.14 -8.52 -4.61
C LEU A 13 -8.63 -8.61 -4.21
N LYS A 14 -8.99 -7.87 -3.15
CA LYS A 14 -10.23 -7.06 -3.07
C LYS A 14 -10.16 -6.10 -1.86
N ILE A 15 -10.01 -4.79 -2.10
CA ILE A 15 -10.18 -3.74 -1.07
C ILE A 15 -10.61 -2.42 -1.76
N GLU A 16 -11.51 -1.67 -1.12
CA GLU A 16 -11.69 -0.22 -1.31
C GLU A 16 -10.75 0.45 -0.26
N GLY A 17 -9.44 0.55 -0.54
CA GLY A 17 -8.41 0.84 0.48
C GLY A 17 -6.95 0.42 0.20
N LEU A 18 -6.73 -0.76 -0.41
CA LEU A 18 -5.41 -1.28 -0.86
C LEU A 18 -4.69 -2.11 0.26
N PHE A 19 -3.91 -3.20 0.10
CA PHE A 19 -3.63 -4.17 -0.99
C PHE A 19 -3.68 -5.64 -0.49
N HIS A 20 -4.33 -6.56 -1.23
CA HIS A 20 -4.29 -8.02 -0.95
C HIS A 20 -3.53 -8.76 -2.07
N GLY A 21 -2.53 -9.58 -1.72
CA GLY A 21 -1.74 -10.38 -2.66
C GLY A 21 -0.26 -10.46 -2.26
N LYS A 22 0.61 -10.89 -3.17
CA LYS A 22 2.06 -11.00 -2.90
C LYS A 22 2.68 -9.63 -2.59
N PRO A 23 3.22 -9.41 -1.37
CA PRO A 23 3.75 -8.13 -0.96
C PRO A 23 4.99 -7.77 -1.79
N GLN A 24 5.79 -8.74 -2.24
CA GLN A 24 6.98 -8.49 -3.07
C GLN A 24 6.67 -7.62 -4.31
N ARG A 25 5.59 -7.88 -5.05
CA ARG A 25 5.23 -7.04 -6.22
C ARG A 25 4.72 -5.66 -5.84
N PHE A 26 4.20 -5.47 -4.63
CA PHE A 26 3.83 -4.16 -4.11
C PHE A 26 5.07 -3.37 -3.69
N LEU A 27 6.03 -4.04 -3.06
CA LEU A 27 7.34 -3.53 -2.69
C LEU A 27 8.14 -3.10 -3.93
N GLU A 28 8.28 -3.99 -4.93
CA GLU A 28 8.99 -3.70 -6.19
C GLU A 28 8.42 -2.46 -6.88
N TRP A 29 7.10 -2.34 -6.98
CA TRP A 29 6.44 -1.15 -7.52
C TRP A 29 6.67 0.09 -6.64
N ARG A 30 6.43 0.02 -5.32
CA ARG A 30 6.64 1.18 -4.42
C ARG A 30 8.09 1.66 -4.41
N SER A 31 9.08 0.76 -4.50
CA SER A 31 10.49 1.12 -4.63
C SER A 31 10.78 1.82 -5.95
N VAL A 32 10.22 1.35 -7.08
CA VAL A 32 10.35 2.06 -8.38
C VAL A 32 9.75 3.48 -8.30
N ILE A 33 8.61 3.67 -7.64
CA ILE A 33 8.03 5.00 -7.42
C ILE A 33 8.95 5.85 -6.52
N ALA A 34 9.50 5.28 -5.44
CA ALA A 34 10.42 5.97 -4.53
C ALA A 34 11.72 6.42 -5.22
N ASP A 35 12.33 5.54 -6.01
CA ASP A 35 13.54 5.82 -6.79
C ASP A 35 13.29 6.97 -7.80
N ILE A 36 12.13 6.97 -8.46
CA ILE A 36 11.74 8.00 -9.44
C ILE A 36 11.56 9.39 -8.81
N VAL A 37 10.95 9.47 -7.62
CA VAL A 37 10.73 10.76 -6.92
C VAL A 37 11.85 11.11 -5.93
N GLY A 38 12.92 10.32 -5.87
CA GLY A 38 14.05 10.51 -4.96
C GLY A 38 13.71 10.40 -3.47
N ALA A 39 12.63 9.70 -3.11
CA ALA A 39 12.20 9.56 -1.72
C ALA A 39 13.16 8.64 -0.94
N PRO A 40 13.76 9.09 0.18
CA PRO A 40 14.71 8.30 0.97
C PRO A 40 13.97 7.29 1.86
N VAL A 41 13.31 6.31 1.24
CA VAL A 41 12.48 5.30 1.91
C VAL A 41 12.95 3.88 1.58
N HIS A 42 12.83 3.01 2.57
CA HIS A 42 12.86 1.56 2.39
C HIS A 42 11.65 0.94 3.08
N TYR A 43 11.36 -0.32 2.75
CA TYR A 43 10.21 -1.03 3.26
C TYR A 43 10.64 -2.24 4.08
N VAL A 44 10.01 -2.44 5.24
CA VAL A 44 10.34 -3.53 6.16
C VAL A 44 9.08 -4.25 6.63
N SER A 45 9.18 -5.56 6.83
CA SER A 45 8.17 -6.33 7.56
C SER A 45 8.17 -5.98 9.04
N VAL A 46 6.99 -5.78 9.61
CA VAL A 46 6.78 -5.53 11.05
C VAL A 46 5.60 -6.36 11.53
N GLN A 47 5.78 -7.03 12.66
CA GLN A 47 4.72 -7.78 13.33
C GLN A 47 3.93 -6.83 14.23
N HIS A 48 2.63 -6.68 13.99
CA HIS A 48 1.69 -5.90 14.83
C HIS A 48 0.72 -6.83 15.55
N PRO A 49 0.35 -6.57 16.81
CA PRO A 49 -0.73 -7.29 17.46
C PRO A 49 -2.06 -6.98 16.76
N PHE A 50 -2.84 -8.02 16.44
CA PHE A 50 -4.19 -7.88 15.90
C PHE A 50 -5.24 -8.30 16.94
N ASP A 51 -6.10 -7.35 17.32
CA ASP A 51 -7.24 -7.61 18.21
C ASP A 51 -8.35 -8.33 17.45
N ILE A 52 -8.44 -9.65 17.67
CA ILE A 52 -9.54 -10.47 17.17
C ILE A 52 -10.84 -10.06 17.89
N PRO A 53 -12.01 -10.05 17.21
CA PRO A 53 -13.30 -10.08 17.89
C PRO A 53 -13.34 -11.18 18.97
N THR A 54 -13.88 -10.85 20.14
CA THR A 54 -13.71 -11.59 21.42
C THR A 54 -14.35 -12.98 21.50
N THR A 55 -14.77 -13.55 20.37
CA THR A 55 -15.37 -14.89 20.25
C THR A 55 -14.34 -16.01 20.04
N ILE A 56 -13.05 -15.69 19.82
CA ILE A 56 -11.98 -16.69 19.63
C ILE A 56 -11.00 -16.63 20.82
N PRO A 57 -10.91 -17.69 21.66
CA PRO A 57 -9.98 -17.73 22.78
C PRO A 57 -8.56 -18.13 22.33
N ALA A 58 -7.81 -17.16 21.81
CA ALA A 58 -6.41 -17.29 21.44
C ALA A 58 -5.63 -16.00 21.82
N PRO A 59 -4.30 -16.07 22.06
CA PRO A 59 -3.48 -14.88 22.26
C PRO A 59 -3.50 -13.96 21.02
N PRO A 60 -3.15 -12.66 21.16
CA PRO A 60 -3.19 -11.70 20.05
C PRO A 60 -2.37 -12.23 18.87
N LEU A 61 -3.04 -12.41 17.74
CA LEU A 61 -2.41 -12.88 16.52
C LEU A 61 -1.52 -11.76 15.99
N THR A 62 -0.21 -11.98 15.96
CA THR A 62 0.68 -11.02 15.30
C THR A 62 0.51 -11.14 13.79
N LEU A 63 0.05 -10.06 13.16
CA LEU A 63 -0.03 -9.94 11.71
C LEU A 63 1.22 -9.21 11.18
N GLU A 64 1.71 -9.69 10.05
CA GLU A 64 2.85 -9.08 9.36
C GLU A 64 2.36 -7.95 8.43
N PHE A 65 2.92 -6.76 8.59
CA PHE A 65 2.62 -5.59 7.78
C PHE A 65 3.89 -5.00 7.16
N ILE A 66 3.75 -4.43 5.96
CA ILE A 66 4.79 -3.71 5.26
C ILE A 66 4.79 -2.24 5.69
N GLU A 67 5.79 -1.83 6.45
CA GLU A 67 5.98 -0.45 6.92
C GLU A 67 7.01 0.31 6.08
N ALA A 68 6.71 1.58 5.77
CA ALA A 68 7.67 2.51 5.16
C ALA A 68 8.61 3.09 6.24
N ARG A 69 9.91 3.02 6.01
CA ARG A 69 10.96 3.55 6.89
C ARG A 69 11.79 4.59 6.14
N VAL A 70 11.79 5.82 6.62
CA VAL A 70 12.67 6.87 6.12
C VAL A 70 14.11 6.58 6.55
N THR A 71 15.07 6.64 5.62
CA THR A 71 16.51 6.50 5.92
C THR A 71 17.14 7.83 6.33
N ASP A 72 16.78 8.93 5.68
CA ASP A 72 17.29 10.27 5.96
C ASP A 72 16.55 10.95 7.13
N GLN A 73 17.30 11.31 8.18
CA GLN A 73 16.76 12.01 9.35
C GLN A 73 16.40 13.48 9.06
N ALA A 74 17.10 14.15 8.13
CA ALA A 74 16.79 15.52 7.73
C ALA A 74 15.49 15.60 6.93
N TRP A 75 15.19 14.57 6.13
CA TRP A 75 13.91 14.42 5.44
C TRP A 75 12.79 14.01 6.41
N LEU A 76 13.05 13.08 7.33
CA LEU A 76 12.10 12.68 8.37
C LEU A 76 11.65 13.86 9.25
N ALA A 77 12.56 14.80 9.56
CA ALA A 77 12.27 16.00 10.34
C ALA A 77 11.30 16.99 9.66
N GLN A 78 11.03 16.82 8.36
CA GLN A 78 10.08 17.65 7.59
C GLN A 78 8.67 17.02 7.50
N MET A 79 8.48 15.78 7.98
CA MET A 79 7.22 15.06 7.87
C MET A 79 6.22 15.45 8.98
N PRO A 80 4.93 15.65 8.68
CA PRO A 80 3.94 16.02 9.69
C PRO A 80 3.65 14.89 10.69
N PRO A 81 3.28 15.20 11.95
CA PRO A 81 2.88 14.17 12.92
C PRO A 81 1.77 13.27 12.37
N GLY A 82 1.99 11.96 12.37
CA GLY A 82 1.00 11.00 11.85
C GLY A 82 1.05 10.76 10.33
N PHE A 83 2.04 11.29 9.60
CA PHE A 83 2.21 11.07 8.15
C PHE A 83 2.09 9.60 7.70
N ARG A 84 2.50 8.65 8.56
CA ARG A 84 2.46 7.19 8.35
C ARG A 84 1.05 6.59 8.38
N HIS A 85 0.08 7.32 8.95
CA HIS A 85 -1.35 7.07 8.88
C HIS A 85 -2.03 7.85 7.73
N GLY A 86 -1.28 8.52 6.86
CA GLY A 86 -1.86 9.38 5.82
C GLY A 86 -2.38 10.73 6.33
N ILE A 87 -2.07 11.11 7.57
CA ILE A 87 -2.43 12.41 8.13
C ILE A 87 -1.51 13.49 7.56
N TRP A 88 -2.07 14.31 6.66
CA TRP A 88 -1.45 15.46 6.02
C TRP A 88 -2.50 16.59 5.97
N ASP A 89 -2.19 17.77 6.51
CA ASP A 89 -3.14 18.89 6.53
C ASP A 89 -3.36 19.45 5.11
N GLU A 90 -2.26 19.67 4.39
CA GLU A 90 -2.22 20.08 2.98
C GLU A 90 -1.52 19.01 2.13
N THR A 91 -1.70 19.05 0.81
CA THR A 91 -0.96 18.16 -0.11
C THR A 91 0.50 18.63 -0.22
N PRO A 92 1.51 17.77 -0.03
CA PRO A 92 2.91 18.16 -0.21
C PRO A 92 3.24 18.43 -1.68
N GLU A 93 4.34 19.16 -1.92
CA GLU A 93 4.84 19.50 -3.26
C GLU A 93 5.11 18.28 -4.15
N GLU A 94 5.47 17.14 -3.55
CA GLU A 94 5.50 15.82 -4.19
C GLU A 94 4.39 14.93 -3.59
N PRO A 95 3.18 14.89 -4.20
CA PRO A 95 2.03 14.15 -3.69
C PRO A 95 2.28 12.67 -3.40
N LEU A 96 3.22 12.04 -4.11
CA LEU A 96 3.49 10.61 -3.94
C LEU A 96 4.17 10.29 -2.60
N TRP A 97 4.64 11.28 -1.83
CA TRP A 97 5.06 11.05 -0.44
C TRP A 97 3.93 10.49 0.43
N ILE A 98 2.67 10.93 0.21
CA ILE A 98 1.51 10.35 0.91
C ILE A 98 1.36 8.87 0.54
N LEU A 99 1.44 8.55 -0.75
CA LEU A 99 1.36 7.19 -1.30
C LEU A 99 2.50 6.27 -0.82
N LEU A 100 3.71 6.79 -0.68
CA LEU A 100 4.90 6.02 -0.31
C LEU A 100 4.98 5.76 1.20
N LEU A 101 4.52 6.72 2.02
CA LEU A 101 4.72 6.71 3.48
C LEU A 101 3.52 6.21 4.28
N ALA A 102 2.28 6.38 3.79
CA ALA A 102 1.10 5.81 4.44
C ALA A 102 1.21 4.27 4.43
N SER A 103 1.45 3.70 5.61
CA SER A 103 1.95 2.32 5.73
C SER A 103 1.62 1.65 7.07
N LEU A 104 0.88 2.31 7.96
CA LEU A 104 0.36 1.69 9.18
C LEU A 104 -1.07 1.17 8.99
N PRO A 105 -1.49 0.08 9.67
CA PRO A 105 -2.87 -0.39 9.63
C PRO A 105 -3.85 0.72 10.01
N GLY A 106 -4.94 0.86 9.25
CA GLY A 106 -5.91 1.95 9.46
C GLY A 106 -5.43 3.34 9.03
N ALA A 107 -4.32 3.45 8.29
CA ALA A 107 -3.97 4.67 7.57
C ALA A 107 -5.07 5.03 6.56
N THR A 108 -5.29 6.32 6.31
CA THR A 108 -6.31 6.80 5.36
C THR A 108 -5.66 7.62 4.25
N PHE A 109 -5.87 7.19 3.00
CA PHE A 109 -5.67 8.05 1.84
C PHE A 109 -6.89 8.97 1.73
N TYR A 110 -6.73 10.22 2.15
CA TYR A 110 -7.84 11.19 2.11
C TYR A 110 -8.11 11.69 0.69
N ALA A 111 -9.39 11.78 0.30
CA ALA A 111 -9.82 12.14 -1.04
C ALA A 111 -9.29 13.51 -1.51
N ARG A 112 -9.07 14.44 -0.56
CA ARG A 112 -8.51 15.79 -0.83
C ARG A 112 -7.15 15.78 -1.53
N HIS A 113 -6.38 14.70 -1.41
CA HIS A 113 -5.07 14.56 -2.06
C HIS A 113 -5.14 13.73 -3.36
N ALA A 114 -6.23 12.98 -3.59
CA ALA A 114 -6.31 11.94 -4.61
C ALA A 114 -6.10 12.46 -6.05
N ALA A 115 -6.59 13.66 -6.36
CA ALA A 115 -6.40 14.27 -7.68
C ALA A 115 -4.92 14.55 -7.97
N ALA A 116 -4.20 15.10 -6.99
CA ALA A 116 -2.77 15.39 -7.12
C ALA A 116 -1.93 14.10 -7.17
N ILE A 117 -2.28 13.08 -6.38
CA ILE A 117 -1.65 11.75 -6.46
C ILE A 117 -1.88 11.10 -7.83
N SER A 118 -3.11 11.17 -8.37
CA SER A 118 -3.43 10.64 -9.71
C SER A 118 -2.64 11.34 -10.80
N GLN A 119 -2.68 12.68 -10.87
CA GLN A 119 -1.92 13.46 -11.85
C GLN A 119 -0.42 13.15 -11.75
N ARG A 120 0.11 13.06 -10.52
CA ARG A 120 1.54 12.81 -10.32
C ARG A 120 1.95 11.38 -10.67
N LEU A 121 1.04 10.41 -10.62
CA LEU A 121 1.24 9.08 -11.20
C LEU A 121 1.23 9.16 -12.75
N ASP A 122 0.28 9.88 -13.35
CA ASP A 122 0.22 10.10 -14.81
C ASP A 122 1.52 10.72 -15.36
N GLU A 123 2.08 11.72 -14.64
CA GLU A 123 3.33 12.41 -14.99
C GLU A 123 4.57 11.50 -15.03
N ILE A 124 4.57 10.37 -14.30
CA ILE A 124 5.72 9.47 -14.20
C ILE A 124 5.50 8.12 -14.91
N ASP A 125 4.36 7.90 -15.57
CA ASP A 125 3.99 6.59 -16.13
C ASP A 125 5.07 6.02 -17.08
N GLU A 126 5.61 6.84 -18.00
CA GLU A 126 6.70 6.42 -18.89
C GLU A 126 7.98 6.02 -18.13
N MET A 127 8.30 6.73 -17.04
CA MET A 127 9.44 6.41 -16.18
C MET A 127 9.21 5.11 -15.41
N VAL A 128 7.99 4.87 -14.92
CA VAL A 128 7.62 3.63 -14.21
C VAL A 128 7.67 2.42 -15.16
N HIS A 129 7.19 2.58 -16.38
CA HIS A 129 7.33 1.59 -17.45
C HIS A 129 8.80 1.26 -17.75
N HIS A 130 9.65 2.28 -17.88
CA HIS A 130 11.07 2.12 -18.20
C HIS A 130 11.86 1.49 -17.04
N VAL A 131 11.83 2.09 -15.85
CA VAL A 131 12.60 1.65 -14.67
C VAL A 131 12.11 0.30 -14.17
N GLY A 132 10.78 0.11 -14.10
CA GLY A 132 10.14 -1.15 -13.73
C GLY A 132 10.13 -2.22 -14.82
N LYS A 133 10.66 -1.93 -16.02
CA LYS A 133 10.83 -2.86 -17.15
C LYS A 133 9.55 -3.63 -17.51
N GLY A 134 8.40 -2.96 -17.40
CA GLY A 134 7.06 -3.54 -17.63
C GLY A 134 6.51 -4.46 -16.54
N TRP A 135 7.29 -4.93 -15.56
CA TRP A 135 6.83 -5.89 -14.53
C TRP A 135 5.84 -5.28 -13.53
N VAL A 136 5.87 -3.95 -13.39
CA VAL A 136 5.06 -3.19 -12.43
C VAL A 136 3.92 -2.38 -13.10
N THR A 137 3.82 -2.41 -14.43
CA THR A 137 2.86 -1.64 -15.24
C THR A 137 1.41 -1.87 -14.81
N GLU A 138 0.97 -3.13 -14.72
CA GLU A 138 -0.39 -3.50 -14.29
C GLU A 138 -0.74 -2.88 -12.92
N ARG A 139 0.25 -2.80 -12.02
CA ARG A 139 0.10 -2.26 -10.67
C ARG A 139 0.06 -0.75 -10.65
N HIS A 140 0.89 -0.09 -11.46
CA HIS A 140 0.83 1.35 -11.64
C HIS A 140 -0.55 1.77 -12.16
N GLU A 141 -1.03 1.13 -13.23
CA GLU A 141 -2.33 1.43 -13.84
C GLU A 141 -3.49 1.24 -12.87
N ILE A 142 -3.54 0.12 -12.11
CA ILE A 142 -4.58 -0.12 -11.10
C ILE A 142 -4.60 0.97 -10.03
N ILE A 143 -3.43 1.41 -9.53
CA ILE A 143 -3.37 2.44 -8.49
C ILE A 143 -3.68 3.83 -9.06
N ARG A 144 -3.19 4.16 -10.25
CA ARG A 144 -3.50 5.38 -11.01
C ARG A 144 -5.02 5.55 -11.22
N GLN A 145 -5.67 4.51 -11.73
CA GLN A 145 -7.14 4.44 -11.84
C GLN A 145 -7.84 4.55 -10.47
N SER A 146 -7.29 3.94 -9.41
CA SER A 146 -7.89 4.00 -8.07
C SER A 146 -7.91 5.43 -7.52
N PHE A 147 -6.83 6.20 -7.67
CA PHE A 147 -6.79 7.60 -7.25
C PHE A 147 -7.63 8.53 -8.14
N ALA A 148 -7.71 8.26 -9.44
CA ALA A 148 -8.63 8.98 -10.34
C ALA A 148 -10.11 8.77 -9.94
N GLU A 149 -10.51 7.53 -9.65
CA GLU A 149 -11.86 7.20 -9.17
C GLU A 149 -12.11 7.77 -7.76
N GLN A 150 -11.10 7.78 -6.89
CA GLN A 150 -11.19 8.39 -5.57
C GLN A 150 -11.44 9.91 -5.68
N ALA A 151 -10.67 10.60 -6.53
CA ALA A 151 -10.85 12.03 -6.79
C ALA A 151 -12.24 12.34 -7.38
N ARG A 152 -12.75 11.47 -8.26
CA ARG A 152 -14.09 11.59 -8.86
C ARG A 152 -15.23 11.35 -7.87
N THR A 153 -15.04 10.48 -6.88
CA THR A 153 -16.09 10.08 -5.92
C THR A 153 -16.03 10.81 -4.58
N GLY A 154 -14.91 11.47 -4.25
CA GLY A 154 -14.75 12.23 -3.00
C GLY A 154 -14.70 11.34 -1.74
N ARG A 155 -14.43 10.05 -1.87
CA ARG A 155 -14.41 9.07 -0.76
C ARG A 155 -13.01 8.87 -0.20
N ASP A 156 -12.87 8.84 1.11
CA ASP A 156 -11.62 8.43 1.74
C ASP A 156 -11.40 6.92 1.60
N MET A 157 -10.15 6.49 1.38
CA MET A 157 -9.75 5.09 1.27
C MET A 157 -8.91 4.66 2.47
N THR A 158 -9.45 3.78 3.31
CA THR A 158 -8.74 3.29 4.52
C THR A 158 -7.95 2.02 4.20
N MET A 159 -6.64 2.05 4.44
CA MET A 159 -5.74 0.92 4.22
C MET A 159 -5.99 -0.19 5.25
N SER A 160 -6.71 -1.24 4.84
CA SER A 160 -7.08 -2.37 5.69
C SER A 160 -5.95 -3.35 5.99
N GLY A 161 -4.81 -3.23 5.30
CA GLY A 161 -3.62 -4.06 5.51
C GLY A 161 -3.08 -4.71 4.23
N GLY A 162 -1.84 -5.20 4.33
CA GLY A 162 -1.16 -5.95 3.26
C GLY A 162 -1.13 -7.45 3.56
N TYR A 163 -2.07 -8.23 3.02
CA TYR A 163 -2.17 -9.67 3.31
C TYR A 163 -1.72 -10.55 2.15
N GLU A 164 -0.84 -11.54 2.41
CA GLU A 164 -0.42 -12.54 1.43
C GLU A 164 -1.25 -13.85 1.51
N PRO A 165 -2.02 -14.21 0.47
CA PRO A 165 -2.87 -15.41 0.49
C PRO A 165 -2.16 -16.71 0.07
N THR A 166 -0.83 -16.77 0.08
CA THR A 166 -0.06 -18.01 -0.17
C THR A 166 0.47 -18.71 1.09
N GLY A 167 0.46 -18.04 2.24
CA GLY A 167 0.57 -18.70 3.54
C GLY A 167 -0.72 -19.41 3.90
N TRP A 168 -0.68 -20.74 4.12
CA TRP A 168 -1.71 -21.38 4.94
C TRP A 168 -1.57 -20.84 6.37
N TRP A 169 -2.67 -20.45 7.00
CA TRP A 169 -2.73 -20.25 8.44
C TRP A 169 -2.58 -21.61 9.12
N THR A 170 -1.34 -22.04 9.27
CA THR A 170 -0.96 -23.12 10.18
C THR A 170 -0.63 -22.46 11.52
N PRO A 171 -1.59 -22.29 12.45
CA PRO A 171 -1.24 -21.85 13.79
C PRO A 171 -0.23 -22.86 14.35
N LYS A 172 0.93 -22.38 14.77
CA LYS A 172 1.84 -23.17 15.60
C LYS A 172 1.22 -23.29 17.00
N LEU A 173 0.22 -24.17 17.09
CA LEU A 173 -0.15 -24.80 18.34
C LEU A 173 1.09 -25.52 18.91
N PRO A 174 1.33 -25.47 20.22
CA PRO A 174 2.42 -26.18 20.87
C PRO A 174 2.22 -27.71 20.86
#